data_AF-A0A1Q2L592-F1
#
_entry.id   AF-A0A1Q2L592-F1
#
_cell.length_a   1.000
_cell.length_b   1.000
_cell.length_c   1.000
_cell.angle_alpha   90.00
_cell.angle_beta   90.00
_cell.angle_gamma   90.00
#
_symmetry.space_group_name_H-M   'P 1'
#
loop_
_entity.id
_entity.type
_entity.pdbx_description
1 polymer ?
#
loop_
_entity_poly.entity_id
_entity_poly.type
_entity_poly.pdbx_seq_one_letter_code
_entity_poly.pdbx_strand_id
1 'polypeptide(L)'
;MKTATENLLNNFPTLKPYVEKEEIHPEELAVSPHEQTVIELARFFEYEEPFQLEKLFSNLDPSWIPLALEELQTYFYEDTYLAKTPKPLIIKDPADLLSQKGFADFLSENGLSIDVKKLHMYWKRGKLPEETVTIGGKPYWLRETAQQYITDKQGAPD
;
A
#
# COMPACT_ATOMS: atom_id res chain seq x y z
N MET A 1 16.28 11.14 -0.65
CA MET A 1 16.08 9.71 -0.91
C MET A 1 14.65 9.52 -1.37
N LYS A 2 14.37 8.42 -2.07
CA LYS A 2 13.00 8.00 -2.35
C LYS A 2 12.25 7.65 -1.05
N THR A 3 10.94 7.78 -1.03
CA THR A 3 10.10 7.58 0.16
C THR A 3 10.25 6.16 0.71
N ALA A 4 10.25 5.15 -0.16
CA ALA A 4 10.47 3.77 0.22
C ALA A 4 11.83 3.55 0.92
N THR A 5 12.88 4.19 0.42
CA THR A 5 14.22 4.16 1.01
C THR A 5 14.23 4.76 2.42
N GLU A 6 13.60 5.93 2.59
CA GLU A 6 13.55 6.63 3.89
C GLU A 6 12.77 5.85 4.94
N ASN A 7 11.59 5.35 4.60
CA ASN A 7 10.76 4.56 5.51
C ASN A 7 11.48 3.29 5.99
N LEU A 8 12.15 2.59 5.08
CA LEU A 8 12.94 1.41 5.41
C LEU A 8 14.08 1.77 6.37
N LEU A 9 14.89 2.79 6.03
CA LEU A 9 16.06 3.18 6.83
C LEU A 9 15.73 3.82 8.18
N ASN A 10 14.52 4.37 8.35
CA ASN A 10 14.05 4.83 9.67
C ASN A 10 13.98 3.68 10.69
N ASN A 11 13.76 2.45 10.22
CA ASN A 11 13.77 1.24 11.05
C ASN A 11 15.19 0.65 11.21
N PHE A 12 16.12 1.00 10.31
CA PHE A 12 17.50 0.52 10.29
C PHE A 12 18.51 1.67 10.16
N PRO A 13 18.55 2.63 11.12
CA PRO A 13 19.30 3.87 10.96
C PRO A 13 20.81 3.65 10.82
N THR A 14 21.34 2.56 11.38
CA THR A 14 22.75 2.17 11.28
C THR A 14 23.16 1.78 9.85
N LEU A 15 22.20 1.44 8.98
CA LEU A 15 22.47 0.99 7.61
C LEU A 15 22.50 2.14 6.60
N LYS A 16 21.99 3.32 6.97
CA LYS A 16 21.91 4.51 6.11
C LYS A 16 23.23 4.89 5.43
N PRO A 17 24.40 4.86 6.10
CA PRO A 17 25.68 5.17 5.46
C PRO A 17 26.08 4.22 4.33
N TYR A 18 25.49 3.02 4.25
CA TYR A 18 25.74 2.04 3.19
C TYR A 18 24.82 2.22 1.98
N VAL A 19 23.77 3.03 2.13
CA VAL A 19 22.85 3.38 1.04
C VAL A 19 23.25 4.72 0.45
N GLU A 20 23.57 5.73 1.27
CA GLU A 20 23.82 7.10 0.77
C GLU A 20 25.07 7.28 -0.10
N LYS A 21 25.99 6.32 -0.14
CA LYS A 21 27.17 6.40 -1.00
C LYS A 21 26.88 5.71 -2.34
N GLU A 22 27.06 6.44 -3.44
CA GLU A 22 26.84 5.92 -4.80
C GLU A 22 27.74 4.71 -5.10
N GLU A 23 29.03 4.79 -4.77
CA GLU A 23 30.00 3.72 -5.01
C GLU A 23 30.14 2.80 -3.79
N ILE A 24 29.16 1.93 -3.59
CA ILE A 24 29.27 0.80 -2.66
C ILE A 24 29.00 -0.48 -3.44
N HIS A 25 29.80 -1.50 -3.14
CA HIS A 25 29.57 -2.89 -3.54
C HIS A 25 28.97 -3.60 -2.32
N PRO A 26 27.63 -3.74 -2.23
CA PRO A 26 27.00 -4.30 -1.05
C PRO A 26 27.58 -5.67 -0.69
N GLU A 27 27.94 -6.48 -1.67
CA GLU A 27 28.52 -7.82 -1.51
C GLU A 27 29.86 -7.86 -0.76
N GLU A 28 30.54 -6.72 -0.64
CA GLU A 28 31.83 -6.59 0.05
C GLU A 28 31.69 -6.13 1.51
N LEU A 29 30.46 -5.83 1.94
CA LEU A 29 30.19 -5.34 3.29
C LEU A 29 30.23 -6.49 4.31
N ALA A 30 30.94 -6.26 5.42
CA ALA A 30 30.97 -7.18 6.56
C ALA A 30 29.72 -6.99 7.45
N VAL A 31 28.54 -7.29 6.89
CA VAL A 31 27.24 -7.20 7.57
C VAL A 31 26.54 -8.56 7.60
N SER A 32 25.50 -8.69 8.43
CA SER A 32 24.71 -9.92 8.45
C SER A 32 23.91 -10.11 7.16
N PRO A 33 23.50 -11.34 6.78
CA PRO A 33 22.64 -11.57 5.62
C PRO A 33 21.31 -10.79 5.67
N HIS A 34 20.80 -10.57 6.89
CA HIS A 34 19.63 -9.73 7.13
C HIS A 34 19.88 -8.28 6.72
N GLU A 35 20.91 -7.64 7.31
CA GLU A 35 21.27 -6.26 7.01
C GLU A 35 21.66 -6.07 5.54
N GLN A 36 22.38 -7.05 4.97
CA GLN A 36 22.73 -7.10 3.56
C GLN A 36 21.48 -6.99 2.68
N THR A 37 20.46 -7.78 3.00
CA THR A 37 19.20 -7.78 2.25
C THR A 37 18.48 -6.44 2.37
N VAL A 38 18.50 -5.81 3.55
CA VAL A 38 17.93 -4.47 3.76
C VAL A 38 18.67 -3.42 2.95
N ILE A 39 20.01 -3.45 2.92
CA ILE A 39 20.84 -2.52 2.15
C ILE A 39 20.55 -2.67 0.66
N GLU A 40 20.57 -3.89 0.13
CA GLU A 40 20.31 -4.14 -1.28
C GLU A 40 18.88 -3.72 -1.69
N LEU A 41 17.87 -3.95 -0.84
CA LEU A 41 16.51 -3.50 -1.09
C LEU A 41 16.43 -1.96 -1.14
N ALA A 42 17.06 -1.29 -0.17
CA ALA A 42 17.13 0.17 -0.13
C ALA A 42 17.85 0.75 -1.36
N ARG A 43 18.92 0.10 -1.83
CA ARG A 43 19.64 0.51 -3.04
C ARG A 43 18.88 0.22 -4.32
N PHE A 44 18.08 -0.84 -4.37
CA PHE A 44 17.12 -1.06 -5.45
C PHE A 44 16.11 0.08 -5.53
N PHE A 45 15.60 0.56 -4.39
CA PHE A 45 14.76 1.75 -4.40
C PHE A 45 15.55 2.95 -4.89
N GLU A 46 16.63 3.33 -4.21
CA GLU A 46 17.32 4.60 -4.45
C GLU A 46 17.98 4.69 -5.85
N TYR A 47 18.68 3.64 -6.27
CA TYR A 47 19.54 3.63 -7.45
C TYR A 47 19.12 2.63 -8.53
N GLU A 48 18.00 1.94 -8.35
CA GLU A 48 17.51 0.92 -9.31
C GLU A 48 18.49 -0.23 -9.54
N GLU A 49 19.35 -0.50 -8.56
CA GLU A 49 20.26 -1.64 -8.58
C GLU A 49 19.50 -2.97 -8.55
N PRO A 50 20.00 -4.03 -9.22
CA PRO A 50 19.31 -5.32 -9.24
C PRO A 50 19.10 -5.90 -7.83
N PHE A 51 17.86 -6.24 -7.50
CA PHE A 51 17.52 -6.92 -6.26
C PHE A 51 16.89 -8.29 -6.52
N GLN A 52 17.33 -9.28 -5.76
CA GLN A 52 16.82 -10.64 -5.84
C GLN A 52 15.73 -10.83 -4.77
N LEU A 53 14.47 -10.91 -5.21
CA LEU A 53 13.31 -11.02 -4.32
C LEU A 53 13.41 -12.21 -3.36
N GLU A 54 14.12 -13.27 -3.74
CA GLU A 54 14.36 -14.44 -2.90
C GLU A 54 15.04 -14.16 -1.57
N LYS A 55 15.86 -13.11 -1.52
CA LYS A 55 16.54 -12.68 -0.30
C LYS A 55 15.56 -12.25 0.78
N LEU A 56 14.36 -11.77 0.41
CA LEU A 56 13.30 -11.44 1.38
C LEU A 56 12.82 -12.65 2.17
N PHE A 57 12.85 -13.85 1.60
CA PHE A 57 12.37 -15.05 2.28
C PHE A 57 13.48 -16.02 2.70
N SER A 58 14.72 -15.82 2.24
CA SER A 58 15.87 -16.61 2.69
C SER A 58 16.70 -15.93 3.78
N ASN A 59 16.78 -14.60 3.78
CA ASN A 59 17.77 -13.84 4.58
C ASN A 59 17.14 -12.78 5.48
N LEU A 60 16.01 -12.19 5.08
CA LEU A 60 15.32 -11.19 5.90
C LEU A 60 14.62 -11.89 7.08
N ASP A 61 14.64 -11.25 8.24
CA ASP A 61 13.91 -11.79 9.40
C ASP A 61 12.40 -11.67 9.10
N PRO A 62 11.61 -12.74 9.33
CA PRO A 62 10.19 -12.77 8.97
C PRO A 62 9.36 -11.60 9.51
N SER A 63 9.74 -11.02 10.65
CA SER A 63 9.05 -9.87 11.25
C SER A 63 9.13 -8.60 10.39
N TRP A 64 10.13 -8.50 9.51
CA TRP A 64 10.35 -7.35 8.63
C TRP A 64 9.82 -7.55 7.21
N ILE A 65 9.39 -8.76 6.85
CA ILE A 65 8.81 -9.03 5.53
C ILE A 65 7.60 -8.12 5.22
N PRO A 66 6.65 -7.89 6.15
CA PRO A 66 5.53 -7.00 5.87
C PRO A 66 5.96 -5.58 5.50
N LEU A 67 6.95 -5.02 6.21
CA LEU A 67 7.51 -3.70 5.90
C LEU A 67 8.16 -3.70 4.51
N ALA A 68 8.98 -4.70 4.18
CA ALA A 68 9.62 -4.77 2.87
C ALA A 68 8.61 -4.82 1.71
N LEU A 69 7.48 -5.53 1.89
CA LEU A 69 6.40 -5.58 0.89
C LEU A 69 5.59 -4.27 0.83
N GLU A 70 5.44 -3.57 1.94
CA GLU A 70 4.84 -2.23 1.98
C GLU A 70 5.71 -1.24 1.22
N GLU A 71 7.02 -1.21 1.47
CA GLU A 71 7.92 -0.28 0.77
C GLU A 71 8.11 -0.61 -0.71
N LEU A 72 8.02 -1.89 -1.11
CA LEU A 72 7.93 -2.23 -2.54
C LEU A 72 6.70 -1.59 -3.20
N GLN A 73 5.55 -1.54 -2.52
CA GLN A 73 4.38 -0.83 -3.03
C GLN A 73 4.65 0.67 -3.08
N THR A 74 5.12 1.26 -1.98
CA THR A 74 5.49 2.69 -1.92
C THR A 74 6.38 3.06 -3.11
N TYR A 75 7.39 2.25 -3.39
CA TYR A 75 8.30 2.45 -4.52
C TYR A 75 7.59 2.47 -5.87
N PHE A 76 6.71 1.51 -6.14
CA PHE A 76 6.01 1.41 -7.43
C PHE A 76 4.87 2.43 -7.61
N TYR A 77 4.22 2.85 -6.52
CA TYR A 77 3.08 3.77 -6.57
C TYR A 77 3.49 5.23 -6.40
N GLU A 78 4.33 5.52 -5.40
CA GLU A 78 4.66 6.88 -4.98
C GLU A 78 5.97 7.37 -5.58
N ASP A 79 7.02 6.54 -5.56
CA ASP A 79 8.36 6.98 -6.01
C ASP A 79 8.51 6.96 -7.54
N THR A 80 7.97 5.93 -8.20
CA THR A 80 8.14 5.74 -9.66
C THR A 80 6.88 6.02 -10.47
N TYR A 81 5.70 6.09 -9.83
CA TYR A 81 4.39 6.22 -10.48
C TYR A 81 4.11 5.16 -11.57
N LEU A 82 4.82 4.02 -11.54
CA LEU A 82 4.64 2.93 -12.51
C LEU A 82 3.27 2.28 -12.37
N ALA A 83 2.78 2.18 -11.14
CA ALA A 83 1.44 1.70 -10.85
C ALA A 83 0.53 2.90 -10.55
N LYS A 84 -0.55 3.06 -11.33
CA LYS A 84 -1.41 4.26 -11.27
C LYS A 84 -2.48 4.23 -10.19
N THR A 85 -2.76 3.06 -9.61
CA THR A 85 -3.86 2.89 -8.66
C THR A 85 -3.42 2.01 -7.50
N PRO A 86 -3.07 2.57 -6.34
CA PRO A 86 -2.74 1.78 -5.16
C PRO A 86 -3.93 0.90 -4.76
N LYS A 87 -3.77 -0.41 -4.87
CA LYS A 87 -4.62 -1.38 -4.18
C LYS A 87 -3.78 -1.94 -3.03
N PRO A 88 -4.21 -1.78 -1.77
CA PRO A 88 -3.42 -2.29 -0.65
C PRO A 88 -3.27 -3.81 -0.76
N LEU A 89 -2.03 -4.31 -0.75
CA LEU A 89 -1.76 -5.75 -0.76
C LEU A 89 -2.25 -6.44 0.52
N ILE A 90 -2.31 -5.71 1.63
CA ILE A 90 -2.69 -6.21 2.95
C ILE A 90 -3.76 -5.29 3.53
N ILE A 91 -4.86 -5.89 3.94
CA ILE A 91 -5.92 -5.19 4.68
C ILE A 91 -5.49 -5.19 6.15
N LYS A 92 -4.97 -4.05 6.62
CA LYS A 92 -4.39 -3.90 7.96
C LYS A 92 -5.40 -4.21 9.07
N ASP A 93 -6.66 -3.81 8.90
CA ASP A 93 -7.77 -4.17 9.77
C ASP A 93 -8.99 -4.61 8.92
N PRO A 94 -9.48 -5.85 9.06
CA PRO A 94 -10.73 -6.29 8.42
C PRO A 94 -11.94 -5.40 8.76
N ALA A 95 -11.92 -4.67 9.88
CA ALA A 95 -12.96 -3.71 10.24
C ALA A 95 -13.03 -2.51 9.28
N ASP A 96 -11.96 -2.22 8.56
CA ASP A 96 -11.93 -1.17 7.54
C ASP A 96 -12.61 -1.57 6.24
N LEU A 97 -12.90 -2.87 6.04
CA LEU A 97 -13.70 -3.35 4.92
C LEU A 97 -15.19 -3.21 5.19
N LEU A 98 -15.78 -2.21 4.56
CA LEU A 98 -17.21 -1.98 4.55
C LEU A 98 -17.91 -2.93 3.58
N SER A 99 -18.78 -3.78 4.11
CA SER A 99 -19.80 -4.47 3.31
C SER A 99 -20.78 -3.48 2.66
N GLN A 100 -21.64 -3.91 1.73
CA GLN A 100 -22.70 -3.05 1.19
C GLN A 100 -23.55 -2.36 2.28
N LYS A 101 -23.84 -3.05 3.38
CA LYS A 101 -24.55 -2.44 4.51
C LYS A 101 -23.67 -1.39 5.19
N GLY A 102 -22.44 -1.75 5.55
CA GLY A 102 -21.51 -0.84 6.20
C GLY A 102 -21.20 0.42 5.37
N PHE A 103 -21.13 0.27 4.04
CA PHE A 103 -20.94 1.39 3.13
C PHE A 103 -22.16 2.31 3.12
N ALA A 104 -23.37 1.76 3.04
CA ALA A 104 -24.62 2.53 3.06
C ALA A 104 -24.81 3.28 4.40
N ASP A 105 -24.51 2.60 5.51
CA ASP A 105 -24.55 3.18 6.86
C ASP A 105 -23.54 4.33 6.96
N PHE A 106 -22.29 4.11 6.53
CA PHE A 106 -21.22 5.13 6.55
C PHE A 106 -21.56 6.36 5.68
N LEU A 107 -22.10 6.16 4.48
CA LEU A 107 -22.57 7.27 3.64
C LEU A 107 -23.68 8.07 4.32
N SER A 108 -24.63 7.37 4.95
CA SER A 108 -25.78 8.00 5.60
C SER A 108 -25.36 8.81 6.84
N GLU A 109 -24.42 8.28 7.63
CA GLU A 109 -23.82 8.99 8.78
C GLU A 109 -23.10 10.29 8.35
N ASN A 110 -22.57 10.33 7.13
CA ASN A 110 -21.86 11.48 6.56
C ASN A 110 -22.74 12.34 5.62
N GLY A 111 -24.07 12.25 5.74
CA GLY A 111 -25.02 13.14 5.06
C GLY A 111 -25.47 12.69 3.66
N LEU A 112 -25.01 11.55 3.16
CA LEU A 112 -25.48 10.93 1.92
C LEU A 112 -26.44 9.78 2.23
N SER A 113 -27.70 10.11 2.53
CA SER A 113 -28.72 9.11 2.84
C SER A 113 -29.01 8.19 1.66
N ILE A 114 -28.49 6.96 1.73
CA ILE A 114 -28.66 5.91 0.73
C ILE A 114 -28.95 4.61 1.47
N ASP A 115 -30.11 4.01 1.20
CA ASP A 115 -30.42 2.68 1.73
C ASP A 115 -29.65 1.57 0.99
N VAL A 116 -29.53 0.40 1.63
CA VAL A 116 -28.78 -0.74 1.09
C VAL A 116 -29.31 -1.22 -0.27
N LYS A 117 -30.62 -1.14 -0.54
CA LYS A 117 -31.21 -1.58 -1.82
C LYS A 117 -30.80 -0.63 -2.95
N LYS A 118 -30.88 0.67 -2.70
CA LYS A 118 -30.45 1.73 -3.60
C LYS A 118 -28.95 1.62 -3.86
N LEU A 119 -28.16 1.35 -2.81
CA LEU A 119 -26.73 1.11 -2.93
C LEU A 119 -26.42 -0.11 -3.82
N HIS A 120 -27.11 -1.23 -3.60
CA HIS A 120 -26.95 -2.43 -4.41
C HIS A 120 -27.25 -2.18 -5.90
N MET A 121 -28.31 -1.43 -6.19
CA MET A 121 -28.65 -1.00 -7.55
C MET A 121 -27.56 -0.10 -8.16
N TYR A 122 -27.00 0.83 -7.39
CA TYR A 122 -25.95 1.72 -7.86
C TYR A 122 -24.68 0.94 -8.20
N TRP A 123 -24.31 -0.02 -7.36
CA TRP A 123 -23.20 -0.94 -7.63
C TRP A 123 -23.41 -1.70 -8.94
N LYS A 124 -24.58 -2.35 -9.13
CA LYS A 124 -24.91 -3.08 -10.37
C LYS A 124 -24.87 -2.20 -11.63
N ARG A 125 -25.03 -0.89 -11.48
CA ARG A 125 -25.03 0.09 -12.57
C ARG A 125 -23.68 0.80 -12.74
N GLY A 126 -22.65 0.41 -12.00
CA GLY A 126 -21.33 1.07 -12.04
C GLY A 126 -21.34 2.53 -11.58
N LYS A 127 -22.30 2.90 -10.72
CA LYS A 127 -22.43 4.27 -10.17
C LYS A 127 -21.69 4.48 -8.84
N LEU A 128 -21.14 3.39 -8.29
CA LEU A 128 -20.27 3.42 -7.12
C LEU A 128 -18.81 3.29 -7.58
N PRO A 129 -17.83 3.68 -6.74
CA PRO A 129 -16.44 3.33 -6.96
C PRO A 129 -16.28 1.81 -7.08
N GLU A 130 -15.25 1.39 -7.83
CA GLU A 130 -14.88 -0.02 -7.97
C GLU A 130 -14.66 -0.64 -6.57
N GLU A 131 -15.18 -1.84 -6.35
CA GLU A 131 -14.96 -2.53 -5.08
C GLU A 131 -13.47 -2.82 -4.83
N THR A 132 -13.05 -2.71 -3.57
CA THR A 132 -11.71 -3.11 -3.15
C THR A 132 -11.54 -4.61 -3.34
N VAL A 133 -12.54 -5.39 -2.94
CA VAL A 133 -12.52 -6.85 -3.03
C VAL A 133 -13.94 -7.41 -3.10
N THR A 134 -14.10 -8.56 -3.74
CA THR A 134 -15.32 -9.37 -3.68
C THR A 134 -15.08 -10.61 -2.83
N ILE A 135 -15.87 -10.79 -1.76
CA ILE A 135 -15.81 -11.95 -0.88
C ILE A 135 -17.15 -12.69 -0.95
N GLY A 136 -17.14 -13.95 -1.39
CA GLY A 136 -18.36 -14.75 -1.55
C GLY A 136 -19.39 -14.11 -2.50
N GLY A 137 -18.93 -13.42 -3.55
CA GLY A 137 -19.79 -12.73 -4.52
C GLY A 137 -20.41 -11.41 -4.02
N LYS A 138 -20.03 -10.94 -2.82
CA LYS A 138 -20.46 -9.66 -2.26
C LYS A 138 -19.32 -8.65 -2.34
N PRO A 139 -19.58 -7.41 -2.79
CA PRO A 139 -18.56 -6.38 -2.87
C PRO A 139 -18.29 -5.75 -1.49
N TYR A 140 -17.03 -5.39 -1.29
CA TYR A 140 -16.53 -4.69 -0.12
C TYR A 140 -15.63 -3.53 -0.55
N TRP A 141 -15.64 -2.45 0.23
CA TRP A 141 -14.82 -1.27 0.00
C TRP A 141 -14.09 -0.90 1.27
N LEU A 142 -12.88 -0.38 1.13
CA LEU A 142 -12.22 0.29 2.25
C LEU A 142 -13.00 1.53 2.65
N ARG A 143 -12.97 1.84 3.95
CA ARG A 143 -13.54 3.07 4.49
C ARG A 143 -13.03 4.32 3.76
N GLU A 144 -11.74 4.37 3.41
CA GLU A 144 -11.13 5.46 2.65
C GLU A 144 -11.80 5.68 1.29
N THR A 145 -12.15 4.59 0.58
CA THR A 145 -12.88 4.66 -0.69
C THR A 145 -14.28 5.24 -0.50
N ALA A 146 -14.96 4.89 0.59
CA ALA A 146 -16.25 5.47 0.93
C ALA A 146 -16.12 6.97 1.26
N GLN A 147 -15.08 7.35 2.00
CA GLN A 147 -14.77 8.73 2.34
C GLN A 147 -14.51 9.58 1.08
N GLN A 148 -13.69 9.09 0.16
CA GLN A 148 -13.41 9.78 -1.09
C GLN A 148 -14.68 9.98 -1.92
N TYR A 149 -15.53 8.95 -2.01
CA TYR A 149 -16.81 9.04 -2.71
C TYR A 149 -17.74 10.12 -2.12
N ILE A 150 -17.76 10.29 -0.79
CA ILE A 150 -18.51 11.37 -0.14
C ILE A 150 -17.97 12.72 -0.56
N THR A 151 -16.65 12.90 -0.49
CA THR A 151 -15.97 14.15 -0.87
C THR A 151 -16.28 14.53 -2.31
N ASP A 152 -16.21 13.58 -3.25
CA ASP A 152 -16.50 13.83 -4.67
C ASP A 152 -17.96 14.24 -4.90
N LYS A 153 -18.90 13.70 -4.11
CA LYS A 153 -20.33 14.02 -4.20
C LYS A 153 -20.72 15.32 -3.52
N GLN A 154 -19.98 15.75 -2.50
CA GLN A 154 -20.23 17.00 -1.78
C GLN A 154 -19.45 18.18 -2.36
N GLY A 155 -18.36 17.93 -3.09
CA GLY A 155 -17.52 18.95 -3.73
C GLY A 155 -17.83 19.25 -5.20
N ALA A 156 -18.70 18.48 -5.86
CA ALA A 156 -19.13 18.76 -7.23
C ALA A 156 -20.20 19.88 -7.23
N PRO A 157 -19.99 21.01 -7.92
CA PRO A 157 -21.07 21.94 -8.19
C PRO A 157 -22.05 21.30 -9.18
N ASP A 158 -23.35 21.37 -8.85
CA ASP A 158 -24.47 20.94 -9.71
C ASP A 158 -24.43 21.62 -11.10
#